data_AF-A0A7J2V9D7-F1
#
_entry.id   AF-A0A7J2V9D7-F1
#
_cell.length_a   1.000
_cell.length_b   1.000
_cell.length_c   1.000
_cell.angle_alpha   90.00
_cell.angle_beta   90.00
_cell.angle_gamma   90.00
#
_symmetry.space_group_name_H-M   'P 1'
#
loop_
_entity.id
_entity.type
_entity.pdbx_description
1 polymer ?
#
loop_
_entity_poly.entity_id
_entity_poly.type
_entity_poly.pdbx_seq_one_letter_code
_entity_poly.pdbx_strand_id
1 'polypeptide(L)'
;MIIEFLGSKVRAAVLICLVKASRFSLPVNPRSIARVYGVNLSETYRFLRRLVDFGIALKNDHGYVLSSRGLEIFESMLELLPNPEPWRSRELEFIRRVLPDTMYYVSQPMLQSWFGLTPTLLVVDKKLRGRINLPSGFINLSSRRRPGSGNRVFVVYSSLRGREYKYSWDSYLTHATIEQSYADLISYMPTWEDFLPDVLLKSSLFDMDKLLEKTTLEGRSRIATAIAYYSTLSGWRPPLKMNLYSLVSEDLVDRLVAITPYLVDSSIIESRRI
;
A
#
# COMPACT_ATOMS: atom_id res chain seq x y z
N MET A 1 -6.88 25.97 -21.44
CA MET A 1 -6.73 26.25 -19.98
C MET A 1 -6.37 25.02 -19.16
N ILE A 2 -7.24 24.00 -18.93
CA ILE A 2 -6.88 22.80 -18.13
C ILE A 2 -5.76 21.96 -18.77
N ILE A 3 -5.73 21.87 -20.10
CA ILE A 3 -4.72 21.13 -20.86
C ILE A 3 -3.30 21.72 -20.71
N GLU A 4 -3.16 23.04 -20.52
CA GLU A 4 -1.86 23.69 -20.28
C GLU A 4 -1.31 23.45 -18.85
N PHE A 5 -2.19 23.18 -17.89
CA PHE A 5 -1.80 22.82 -16.52
C PHE A 5 -1.37 21.35 -16.39
N LEU A 6 -1.88 20.47 -17.25
CA LEU A 6 -1.51 19.05 -17.30
C LEU A 6 -0.30 18.75 -18.19
N GLY A 7 0.26 19.74 -18.88
CA GLY A 7 1.42 19.58 -19.77
C GLY A 7 2.73 19.14 -19.12
N SER A 8 2.74 18.82 -17.82
CA SER A 8 3.89 18.27 -17.11
C SER A 8 3.44 17.34 -15.97
N LYS A 9 4.12 16.20 -15.82
CA LYS A 9 3.91 15.25 -14.71
C LYS A 9 4.02 15.93 -13.34
N VAL A 10 4.90 16.92 -13.17
CA VAL A 10 5.05 17.68 -11.91
C VAL A 10 3.78 18.46 -11.58
N ARG A 11 3.24 19.18 -12.57
CA ARG A 11 2.06 20.01 -12.38
C ARG A 11 0.83 19.17 -12.07
N ALA A 12 0.63 18.09 -12.82
CA ALA A 12 -0.42 17.11 -12.57
C ALA A 12 -0.31 16.52 -11.15
N ALA A 13 0.87 16.06 -10.74
CA ALA A 13 1.10 15.50 -9.41
C ALA A 13 0.76 16.50 -8.29
N VAL A 14 1.21 17.76 -8.43
CA VAL A 14 0.93 18.82 -7.46
C VAL A 14 -0.57 19.10 -7.37
N LEU A 15 -1.25 19.31 -8.51
CA LEU A 15 -2.67 19.66 -8.52
C LEU A 15 -3.55 18.51 -8.01
N ILE A 16 -3.33 17.28 -8.48
CA ILE A 16 -4.09 16.10 -8.03
C ILE A 16 -3.94 15.93 -6.51
N CYS A 17 -2.70 15.98 -6.00
CA CYS A 17 -2.46 15.81 -4.58
C CYS A 17 -3.06 16.94 -3.74
N LEU A 18 -2.96 18.20 -4.20
CA LEU A 18 -3.51 19.36 -3.51
C LEU A 18 -5.03 19.32 -3.46
N VAL A 19 -5.72 19.06 -4.58
CA VAL A 19 -7.19 19.02 -4.62
C VAL A 19 -7.73 17.98 -3.66
N LYS A 20 -7.20 16.76 -3.73
CA LYS A 20 -7.65 15.67 -2.86
C LYS A 20 -7.39 15.95 -1.38
N ALA A 21 -6.20 16.45 -1.03
CA ALA A 21 -5.87 16.76 0.37
C ALA A 21 -6.67 17.95 0.93
N SER A 22 -6.93 18.96 0.09
CA SER A 22 -7.66 20.17 0.49
C SER A 22 -9.13 19.89 0.81
N ARG A 23 -9.76 18.89 0.17
CA ARG A 23 -11.09 18.40 0.57
C ARG A 23 -11.18 17.94 2.03
N PHE A 24 -10.06 17.57 2.64
CA PHE A 24 -9.96 17.17 4.05
C PHE A 24 -9.28 18.22 4.92
N SER A 25 -9.04 19.43 4.40
CA SER A 25 -8.27 20.49 5.05
C SER A 25 -6.89 20.02 5.51
N LEU A 26 -6.22 19.19 4.71
CA LEU A 26 -4.91 18.63 5.02
C LEU A 26 -3.82 19.30 4.18
N PRO A 27 -2.76 19.85 4.81
CA PRO A 27 -1.65 20.44 4.08
C PRO A 27 -0.78 19.35 3.45
N VAL A 28 -0.27 19.64 2.26
CA VAL A 28 0.62 18.75 1.51
C VAL A 28 2.05 19.27 1.54
N ASN A 29 3.00 18.38 1.85
CA ASN A 29 4.42 18.70 1.81
C ASN A 29 5.01 18.44 0.40
N PRO A 30 5.78 19.38 -0.19
CA PRO A 30 6.45 19.19 -1.48
C PRO A 30 7.31 17.92 -1.55
N ARG A 31 7.99 17.57 -0.45
CA ARG A 31 8.81 16.36 -0.36
C ARG A 31 7.96 15.09 -0.45
N SER A 32 6.75 15.11 0.12
CA SER A 32 5.82 13.99 0.02
C SER A 32 5.34 13.80 -1.42
N ILE A 33 4.99 14.89 -2.12
CA ILE A 33 4.61 14.84 -3.54
C ILE A 33 5.76 14.27 -4.37
N ALA A 34 6.94 14.88 -4.27
CA ALA A 34 8.12 14.47 -5.03
C ALA A 34 8.48 13.00 -4.80
N ARG A 35 8.48 12.57 -3.54
CA ARG A 35 8.78 11.18 -3.16
C ARG A 35 7.74 10.21 -3.72
N VAL A 36 6.45 10.47 -3.52
CA VAL A 36 5.37 9.53 -3.87
C VAL A 36 5.17 9.48 -5.39
N TYR A 37 5.09 10.62 -6.06
CA TYR A 37 4.89 10.67 -7.52
C TYR A 37 6.16 10.46 -8.34
N GLY A 38 7.34 10.45 -7.71
CA GLY A 38 8.62 10.32 -8.42
C GLY A 38 8.92 11.52 -9.33
N VAL A 39 8.55 12.72 -8.88
CA VAL A 39 8.71 13.97 -9.65
C VAL A 39 9.81 14.86 -9.08
N ASN A 40 10.35 15.76 -9.89
CA ASN A 40 11.45 16.63 -9.49
C ASN A 40 11.04 17.57 -8.33
N LEU A 41 11.80 17.53 -7.23
CA LEU A 41 11.48 18.29 -6.02
C LEU A 41 11.59 19.81 -6.22
N SER A 42 12.62 20.27 -6.92
CA SER A 42 12.85 21.70 -7.18
C SER A 42 11.73 22.30 -8.03
N GLU A 43 11.29 21.59 -9.06
CA GLU A 43 10.13 21.99 -9.88
C GLU A 43 8.83 21.97 -9.07
N THR A 44 8.66 20.99 -8.17
CA THR A 44 7.50 20.90 -7.27
C THR A 44 7.42 22.15 -6.39
N TYR A 45 8.53 22.56 -5.76
CA TYR A 45 8.60 23.81 -4.97
C TYR A 45 8.35 25.06 -5.82
N ARG A 46 8.89 25.12 -7.04
CA ARG A 46 8.72 26.26 -7.94
C ARG A 46 7.25 26.41 -8.33
N PHE A 47 6.60 25.31 -8.70
CA PHE A 47 5.21 25.34 -9.12
C PHE A 47 4.26 25.66 -7.96
N LEU A 48 4.47 25.09 -6.78
CA LEU A 48 3.69 25.43 -5.58
C LEU A 48 3.80 26.92 -5.21
N ARG A 49 4.99 27.51 -5.32
CA ARG A 49 5.16 28.96 -5.11
C ARG A 49 4.33 29.78 -6.09
N ARG A 50 4.35 29.45 -7.39
CA ARG A 50 3.50 30.11 -8.38
C ARG A 50 2.02 30.04 -8.03
N LEU A 51 1.54 28.87 -7.58
CA LEU A 51 0.14 28.74 -7.16
C LEU A 51 -0.21 29.65 -5.97
N VAL A 52 0.73 29.87 -5.05
CA VAL A 52 0.58 30.85 -3.96
C VAL A 52 0.57 32.28 -4.49
N ASP A 53 1.50 32.63 -5.37
CA ASP A 53 1.60 33.96 -5.97
C ASP A 53 0.32 34.34 -6.73
N PHE A 54 -0.37 33.36 -7.33
CA PHE A 54 -1.67 33.54 -8.01
C PHE A 54 -2.89 33.46 -7.08
N GLY A 55 -2.72 33.27 -5.77
CA GLY A 55 -3.81 33.14 -4.81
C GLY A 55 -4.64 31.85 -4.95
N ILE A 56 -4.12 30.85 -5.68
CA ILE A 56 -4.75 29.54 -5.88
C ILE A 56 -4.47 28.61 -4.69
N ALA A 57 -3.28 28.71 -4.12
CA ALA A 57 -2.86 27.95 -2.95
C ALA A 57 -2.47 28.87 -1.80
N LEU A 58 -2.55 28.34 -0.59
CA LEU A 58 -2.09 28.97 0.64
C LEU A 58 -0.95 28.13 1.23
N LYS A 59 0.09 28.79 1.71
CA LYS A 59 1.19 28.16 2.44
C LYS A 59 0.94 28.32 3.94
N ASN A 60 1.06 27.23 4.69
CA ASN A 60 1.07 27.23 6.15
C ASN A 60 2.35 26.55 6.68
N ASP A 61 2.51 26.48 7.99
CA ASP A 61 3.70 25.90 8.65
C ASP A 61 3.90 24.41 8.33
N HIS A 62 2.84 23.74 7.88
CA HIS A 62 2.84 22.29 7.64
C HIS A 62 2.86 21.92 6.15
N GLY A 63 2.76 22.88 5.24
CA GLY A 63 2.79 22.66 3.80
C GLY A 63 1.88 23.61 3.02
N TYR A 64 1.21 23.06 2.02
CA TYR A 64 0.38 23.81 1.08
C TYR A 64 -1.04 23.24 1.05
N VAL A 65 -2.03 24.11 0.93
CA VAL A 65 -3.45 23.77 0.76
C VAL A 65 -4.03 24.66 -0.34
N LEU A 66 -5.08 24.24 -1.03
CA LEU A 66 -5.79 25.13 -1.96
C LEU A 66 -6.55 26.22 -1.18
N SER A 67 -6.64 27.41 -1.77
CA SER A 67 -7.62 28.42 -1.37
C SER A 67 -9.03 27.97 -1.81
N SER A 68 -10.09 28.62 -1.32
CA SER A 68 -11.47 28.34 -1.76
C SER A 68 -11.61 28.46 -3.28
N ARG A 69 -11.03 29.53 -3.85
CA ARG A 69 -10.95 29.75 -5.31
C ARG A 69 -10.20 28.62 -6.01
N GLY A 70 -9.07 28.18 -5.46
CA GLY A 70 -8.29 27.08 -6.03
C GLY A 70 -9.08 25.76 -6.04
N LEU A 71 -9.84 25.49 -4.98
CA LEU A 71 -10.67 24.30 -4.89
C LEU A 71 -11.78 24.33 -5.96
N GLU A 72 -12.51 25.43 -6.09
CA GLU A 72 -13.55 25.61 -7.11
C GLU A 72 -13.03 25.38 -8.54
N ILE A 73 -11.82 25.87 -8.85
CA ILE A 73 -11.23 25.74 -10.19
C ILE A 73 -10.85 24.28 -10.50
N PHE A 74 -10.27 23.57 -9.53
CA PHE A 74 -9.59 22.30 -9.80
C PHE A 74 -10.35 21.07 -9.32
N GLU A 75 -11.49 21.23 -8.63
CA GLU A 75 -12.27 20.09 -8.12
C GLU A 75 -12.75 19.14 -9.23
N SER A 76 -13.27 19.71 -10.33
CA SER A 76 -13.76 18.95 -11.49
C SER A 76 -12.67 18.14 -12.20
N MET A 77 -11.40 18.49 -12.03
CA MET A 77 -10.27 17.75 -12.62
C MET A 77 -10.23 16.29 -12.12
N LEU A 78 -10.73 16.00 -10.92
CA LEU A 78 -10.74 14.64 -10.37
C LEU A 78 -11.67 13.70 -11.15
N GLU A 79 -12.70 14.25 -11.80
CA GLU A 79 -13.60 13.48 -12.66
C GLU A 79 -12.92 13.08 -13.98
N LEU A 80 -11.92 13.85 -14.41
CA LEU A 80 -11.13 13.59 -15.61
C LEU A 80 -10.00 12.57 -15.38
N LEU A 81 -9.79 12.10 -14.14
CA LEU A 81 -8.79 11.08 -13.86
C LEU A 81 -9.16 9.76 -14.56
N PRO A 82 -8.21 9.15 -15.29
CA PRO A 82 -8.47 7.89 -15.97
C PRO A 82 -8.87 6.75 -15.02
N ASN A 83 -9.65 5.82 -15.56
CA ASN A 83 -10.05 4.58 -14.90
C ASN A 83 -9.62 3.39 -15.77
N PRO A 84 -8.31 3.09 -15.81
CA PRO A 84 -7.74 2.12 -16.73
C PRO A 84 -8.03 0.68 -16.29
N GLU A 85 -8.22 -0.21 -17.26
CA GLU A 85 -8.19 -1.66 -17.04
C GLU A 85 -6.75 -2.13 -16.72
N PRO A 86 -6.53 -3.16 -15.87
CA PRO A 86 -7.51 -4.01 -15.17
C PRO A 86 -7.99 -3.42 -13.83
N TRP A 87 -7.64 -2.17 -13.54
CA TRP A 87 -7.90 -1.53 -12.24
C TRP A 87 -9.32 -1.00 -12.09
N ARG A 88 -10.22 -1.27 -13.05
CA ARG A 88 -11.58 -0.74 -13.04
C ARG A 88 -12.44 -1.48 -12.01
N SER A 89 -12.69 -0.82 -10.88
CA SER A 89 -13.72 -1.18 -9.92
C SER A 89 -14.24 0.07 -9.21
N ARG A 90 -15.44 -0.02 -8.62
CA ARG A 90 -16.04 1.09 -7.87
C ARG A 90 -15.18 1.51 -6.68
N GLU A 91 -14.58 0.53 -6.00
CA GLU A 91 -13.73 0.74 -4.83
C GLU A 91 -12.41 1.40 -5.23
N LEU A 92 -11.73 0.91 -6.27
CA LEU A 92 -10.48 1.51 -6.74
C LEU A 92 -10.72 2.90 -7.34
N GLU A 93 -11.84 3.13 -8.02
CA GLU A 93 -12.22 4.45 -8.50
C GLU A 93 -12.47 5.43 -7.36
N PHE A 94 -13.15 5.00 -6.29
CA PHE A 94 -13.30 5.80 -5.08
C PHE A 94 -11.93 6.20 -4.52
N ILE A 95 -10.99 5.24 -4.38
CA ILE A 95 -9.63 5.52 -3.90
C ILE A 95 -8.95 6.57 -4.81
N ARG A 96 -8.99 6.35 -6.13
CA ARG A 96 -8.36 7.24 -7.13
C ARG A 96 -8.90 8.65 -7.11
N ARG A 97 -10.18 8.85 -6.83
CA ARG A 97 -10.82 10.17 -6.90
C ARG A 97 -10.88 10.88 -5.56
N VAL A 98 -10.92 10.15 -4.45
CA VAL A 98 -11.19 10.71 -3.14
C VAL A 98 -9.93 10.80 -2.27
N LEU A 99 -9.11 9.75 -2.20
CA LEU A 99 -8.04 9.69 -1.20
C LEU A 99 -6.78 10.46 -1.63
N PRO A 100 -6.18 11.30 -0.76
CA PRO A 100 -4.93 11.98 -1.10
C PRO A 100 -3.82 10.96 -1.32
N ASP A 101 -3.19 10.98 -2.50
CA ASP A 101 -2.22 9.94 -2.93
C ASP A 101 -0.98 9.85 -2.04
N THR A 102 -0.65 10.89 -1.27
CA THR A 102 0.44 10.85 -0.29
C THR A 102 0.04 10.22 1.06
N MET A 103 -1.25 9.94 1.26
CA MET A 103 -1.87 9.51 2.52
C MET A 103 -2.54 8.15 2.45
N TYR A 104 -2.31 7.39 1.38
CA TYR A 104 -2.64 5.96 1.33
C TYR A 104 -1.67 5.23 0.41
N TYR A 105 -1.68 3.92 0.49
CA TYR A 105 -1.23 3.06 -0.60
C TYR A 105 -2.01 1.74 -0.61
N VAL A 106 -2.01 1.10 -1.77
CA VAL A 106 -2.59 -0.21 -2.02
C VAL A 106 -1.49 -1.27 -1.88
N SER A 107 -1.80 -2.33 -1.15
CA SER A 107 -1.00 -3.54 -1.00
C SER A 107 -1.77 -4.70 -1.61
N GLN A 108 -1.10 -5.42 -2.51
CA GLN A 108 -1.60 -6.60 -3.20
C GLN A 108 -0.47 -7.64 -3.31
N PRO A 109 -0.79 -8.94 -3.31
CA PRO A 109 0.21 -9.99 -3.40
C PRO A 109 0.73 -10.09 -4.85
N MET A 110 1.71 -9.26 -5.18
CA MET A 110 2.22 -9.03 -6.53
C MET A 110 2.84 -10.28 -7.19
N LEU A 111 3.19 -11.30 -6.40
CA LEU A 111 3.82 -12.53 -6.88
C LEU A 111 2.88 -13.74 -6.81
N GLN A 112 1.64 -13.60 -6.34
CA GLN A 112 0.75 -14.75 -6.13
C GLN A 112 0.37 -15.40 -7.47
N SER A 113 0.77 -16.66 -7.64
CA SER A 113 0.49 -17.44 -8.86
C SER A 113 -0.54 -18.55 -8.65
N TRP A 114 -1.02 -18.77 -7.42
CA TRP A 114 -1.61 -20.07 -7.06
C TRP A 114 -3.14 -20.12 -6.92
N PHE A 115 -3.93 -19.06 -6.67
CA PHE A 115 -5.41 -19.06 -6.91
C PHE A 115 -6.09 -17.67 -6.86
N GLY A 116 -6.97 -17.41 -7.84
CA GLY A 116 -8.38 -17.02 -7.68
C GLY A 116 -8.82 -15.62 -7.23
N LEU A 117 -8.30 -15.09 -6.12
CA LEU A 117 -8.73 -13.79 -5.58
C LEU A 117 -7.55 -13.09 -4.94
N THR A 118 -7.19 -11.93 -5.50
CA THR A 118 -6.10 -11.07 -5.02
C THR A 118 -6.68 -10.05 -4.04
N PRO A 119 -6.72 -10.34 -2.72
CA PRO A 119 -7.29 -9.39 -1.77
C PRO A 119 -6.51 -8.07 -1.85
N THR A 120 -7.25 -6.97 -1.83
CA THR A 120 -6.66 -5.65 -1.87
C THR A 120 -6.68 -5.08 -0.46
N LEU A 121 -5.49 -4.80 0.09
CA LEU A 121 -5.35 -4.11 1.37
C LEU A 121 -5.02 -2.64 1.10
N LEU A 122 -5.90 -1.76 1.54
CA LEU A 122 -5.70 -0.32 1.54
C LEU A 122 -5.14 0.12 2.90
N VAL A 123 -3.90 0.60 2.91
CA VAL A 123 -3.28 1.21 4.08
C VAL A 123 -3.48 2.72 4.00
N VAL A 124 -4.21 3.29 4.96
CA VAL A 124 -4.54 4.72 4.99
C VAL A 124 -3.84 5.38 6.17
N ASP A 125 -3.35 6.61 5.99
CA ASP A 125 -2.77 7.37 7.09
C ASP A 125 -3.81 7.60 8.20
N LYS A 126 -3.42 7.35 9.44
CA LYS A 126 -4.26 7.52 10.62
C LYS A 126 -4.91 8.92 10.74
N LYS A 127 -4.34 9.97 10.15
CA LYS A 127 -4.92 11.33 10.12
C LYS A 127 -6.26 11.41 9.39
N LEU A 128 -6.54 10.46 8.50
CA LEU A 128 -7.80 10.38 7.75
C LEU A 128 -8.88 9.54 8.47
N ARG A 129 -8.54 8.95 9.63
CA ARG A 129 -9.51 8.18 10.41
C ARG A 129 -10.68 9.04 10.82
N GLY A 130 -11.90 8.59 10.51
CA GLY A 130 -13.14 9.33 10.79
C GLY A 130 -13.41 10.52 9.85
N ARG A 131 -12.55 10.78 8.86
CA ARG A 131 -12.74 11.84 7.85
C ARG A 131 -13.22 11.31 6.50
N ILE A 132 -13.18 9.99 6.30
CA ILE A 132 -13.56 9.33 5.05
C ILE A 132 -14.81 8.49 5.29
N ASN A 133 -15.83 8.71 4.47
CA ASN A 133 -17.00 7.85 4.39
C ASN A 133 -16.72 6.71 3.40
N LEU A 134 -16.31 5.55 3.90
CA LEU A 134 -16.00 4.39 3.08
C LEU A 134 -17.30 3.77 2.49
N PRO A 135 -17.36 3.51 1.17
CA PRO A 135 -18.45 2.76 0.54
C PRO A 135 -18.60 1.33 1.08
N SER A 136 -19.73 0.69 0.79
CA SER A 136 -20.07 -0.66 1.28
C SER A 136 -19.11 -1.78 0.86
N GLY A 137 -18.32 -1.60 -0.20
CA GLY A 137 -17.30 -2.54 -0.66
C GLY A 137 -16.02 -2.59 0.20
N PHE A 138 -15.88 -1.68 1.17
CA PHE A 138 -14.71 -1.60 2.03
C PHE A 138 -14.93 -2.27 3.39
N ILE A 139 -13.97 -3.07 3.82
CA ILE A 139 -13.96 -3.74 5.13
C ILE A 139 -12.92 -3.07 6.01
N ASN A 140 -13.39 -2.30 6.98
CA ASN A 140 -12.49 -1.73 7.98
C ASN A 140 -12.09 -2.79 9.01
N LEU A 141 -10.82 -3.20 9.00
CA LEU A 141 -10.28 -4.21 9.93
C LEU A 141 -10.27 -3.76 11.40
N SER A 142 -10.43 -2.46 11.66
CA SER A 142 -10.60 -1.92 13.02
C SER A 142 -12.05 -1.92 13.52
N SER A 143 -13.01 -2.41 12.73
CA SER A 143 -14.44 -2.46 13.06
C SER A 143 -14.92 -3.90 13.28
N ARG A 144 -15.70 -4.15 14.34
CA ARG A 144 -16.25 -5.48 14.70
C ARG A 144 -17.39 -5.97 13.77
N ARG A 145 -17.68 -5.30 12.65
CA ARG A 145 -18.78 -5.70 11.75
C ARG A 145 -18.34 -6.82 10.79
N ARG A 146 -19.13 -7.90 10.75
CA ARG A 146 -18.95 -8.99 9.78
C ARG A 146 -19.28 -8.49 8.36
N PRO A 147 -18.46 -8.82 7.35
CA PRO A 147 -18.64 -8.31 5.99
C PRO A 147 -19.52 -9.20 5.09
N GLY A 148 -20.28 -8.58 4.17
CA GLY A 148 -21.03 -9.22 3.07
C GLY A 148 -20.16 -9.53 1.83
N SER A 149 -20.66 -10.32 0.87
CA SER A 149 -19.89 -10.83 -0.28
C SER A 149 -19.74 -9.79 -1.41
N GLY A 150 -18.53 -9.70 -2.00
CA GLY A 150 -18.14 -8.77 -3.07
C GLY A 150 -16.61 -8.74 -3.22
N ASN A 151 -16.05 -8.05 -4.23
CA ASN A 151 -14.61 -7.78 -4.28
C ASN A 151 -14.23 -6.87 -3.10
N ARG A 152 -13.59 -7.44 -2.08
CA ARG A 152 -13.38 -6.79 -0.78
C ARG A 152 -12.08 -6.01 -0.77
N VAL A 153 -12.16 -4.70 -0.48
CA VAL A 153 -11.00 -3.90 -0.12
C VAL A 153 -10.91 -3.82 1.40
N PHE A 154 -9.88 -4.44 1.98
CA PHE A 154 -9.61 -4.36 3.40
C PHE A 154 -8.94 -3.02 3.71
N VAL A 155 -9.31 -2.37 4.81
CA VAL A 155 -8.76 -1.07 5.18
C VAL A 155 -8.14 -1.13 6.56
N VAL A 156 -6.90 -0.65 6.66
CA VAL A 156 -6.21 -0.43 7.92
C VAL A 156 -5.74 1.02 8.01
N TYR A 157 -5.95 1.63 9.18
CA TYR A 157 -5.44 2.97 9.48
C TYR A 157 -4.14 2.85 10.27
N SER A 158 -3.04 3.33 9.71
CA SER A 158 -1.70 3.22 10.31
C SER A 158 -0.87 4.47 10.05
N SER A 159 0.29 4.58 10.69
CA SER A 159 1.25 5.63 10.31
C SER A 159 1.96 5.24 9.02
N LEU A 160 2.04 6.17 8.06
CA LEU A 160 2.81 5.94 6.82
C LEU A 160 4.30 6.29 6.96
N ARG A 161 4.76 6.68 8.15
CA ARG A 161 6.18 6.99 8.40
C ARG A 161 7.01 5.71 8.24
N GLY A 162 8.06 5.78 7.42
CA GLY A 162 8.96 4.64 7.16
C GLY A 162 8.41 3.61 6.16
N ARG A 163 7.17 3.80 5.67
CA ARG A 163 6.55 2.94 4.66
C ARG A 163 7.05 3.28 3.25
N GLU A 164 7.15 2.27 2.40
CA GLU A 164 7.65 2.41 1.03
C GLU A 164 6.55 2.19 -0.01
N TYR A 165 6.24 3.25 -0.75
CA TYR A 165 5.15 3.26 -1.72
C TYR A 165 5.33 4.37 -2.76
N LYS A 166 4.75 4.18 -3.94
CA LYS A 166 4.86 5.05 -5.11
C LYS A 166 3.55 5.16 -5.86
N TYR A 167 3.30 6.33 -6.43
CA TYR A 167 2.21 6.54 -7.36
C TYR A 167 2.55 5.90 -8.71
N SER A 168 1.62 5.10 -9.23
CA SER A 168 1.68 4.60 -10.60
C SER A 168 0.83 5.49 -11.51
N TRP A 169 1.46 6.04 -12.54
CA TRP A 169 0.77 6.76 -13.60
C TRP A 169 -0.05 5.85 -14.52
N ASP A 170 0.21 4.54 -14.49
CA ASP A 170 -0.51 3.57 -15.31
C ASP A 170 -1.84 3.19 -14.68
N SER A 171 -1.88 3.07 -13.34
CA SER A 171 -3.09 2.72 -12.60
C SER A 171 -3.77 3.91 -11.93
N TYR A 172 -3.11 5.08 -11.90
CA TYR A 172 -3.51 6.29 -11.17
C TYR A 172 -3.74 6.08 -9.66
N LEU A 173 -3.07 5.07 -9.10
CA LEU A 173 -3.14 4.66 -7.69
C LEU A 173 -1.75 4.71 -7.07
N THR A 174 -1.70 4.82 -5.75
CA THR A 174 -0.47 4.67 -4.99
C THR A 174 -0.32 3.23 -4.50
N HIS A 175 0.80 2.59 -4.80
CA HIS A 175 1.07 1.18 -4.48
C HIS A 175 2.28 1.04 -3.57
N ALA A 176 2.23 0.05 -2.68
CA ALA A 176 3.39 -0.39 -1.91
C ALA A 176 4.49 -0.95 -2.83
N THR A 177 5.74 -0.96 -2.36
CA THR A 177 6.76 -1.84 -2.94
C THR A 177 6.45 -3.29 -2.62
N ILE A 178 7.12 -4.25 -3.28
CA ILE A 178 6.91 -5.69 -3.06
C ILE A 178 7.10 -6.05 -1.59
N GLU A 179 8.23 -5.67 -0.95
CA GLU A 179 8.47 -6.00 0.46
C GLU A 179 7.46 -5.33 1.39
N GLN A 180 7.12 -4.07 1.13
CA GLN A 180 6.13 -3.34 1.93
C GLN A 180 4.74 -3.99 1.82
N SER A 181 4.36 -4.40 0.62
CA SER A 181 3.07 -5.02 0.33
C SER A 181 2.90 -6.34 1.08
N TYR A 182 3.88 -7.26 0.94
CA TYR A 182 3.84 -8.54 1.64
C TYR A 182 3.96 -8.37 3.15
N ALA A 183 4.77 -7.42 3.63
CA ALA A 183 4.83 -7.10 5.05
C ALA A 183 3.47 -6.67 5.60
N ASP A 184 2.73 -5.81 4.89
CA ASP A 184 1.42 -5.34 5.33
C ASP A 184 0.35 -6.43 5.24
N LEU A 185 0.34 -7.20 4.15
CA LEU A 185 -0.58 -8.33 3.98
C LEU A 185 -0.41 -9.33 5.12
N ILE A 186 0.83 -9.75 5.41
CA ILE A 186 1.09 -10.71 6.49
C ILE A 186 0.84 -10.10 7.87
N SER A 187 1.00 -8.78 8.05
CA SER A 187 0.76 -8.11 9.32
C SER A 187 -0.72 -7.89 9.64
N TYR A 188 -1.56 -7.63 8.64
CA TYR A 188 -2.91 -7.11 8.87
C TYR A 188 -4.03 -8.00 8.35
N MET A 189 -3.79 -8.80 7.31
CA MET A 189 -4.85 -9.61 6.74
C MET A 189 -5.24 -10.76 7.69
N PRO A 190 -6.55 -11.07 7.81
CA PRO A 190 -7.00 -12.25 8.55
C PRO A 190 -6.54 -13.58 7.93
N THR A 191 -6.32 -13.57 6.61
CA THR A 191 -5.86 -14.70 5.79
C THR A 191 -4.38 -14.56 5.44
N TRP A 192 -3.57 -14.16 6.42
CA TRP A 192 -2.15 -13.85 6.21
C TRP A 192 -1.34 -15.06 5.74
N GLU A 193 -1.81 -16.26 6.06
CA GLU A 193 -1.19 -17.54 5.72
C GLU A 193 -1.10 -17.72 4.20
N ASP A 194 -2.08 -17.20 3.46
CA ASP A 194 -2.17 -17.31 1.99
C ASP A 194 -1.00 -16.63 1.26
N PHE A 195 -0.30 -15.71 1.93
CA PHE A 195 0.82 -14.95 1.35
C PHE A 195 2.19 -15.55 1.69
N LEU A 196 2.25 -16.48 2.65
CA LEU A 196 3.51 -17.09 3.07
C LEU A 196 4.16 -17.98 1.99
N PRO A 197 3.42 -18.77 1.20
CA PRO A 197 4.03 -19.57 0.14
C PRO A 197 4.82 -18.72 -0.85
N ASP A 198 4.33 -17.52 -1.21
CA ASP A 198 5.08 -16.61 -2.09
C ASP A 198 6.40 -16.19 -1.46
N VAL A 199 6.39 -15.79 -0.18
CA VAL A 199 7.60 -15.35 0.54
C VAL A 199 8.61 -16.48 0.67
N LEU A 200 8.16 -17.70 0.96
CA LEU A 200 9.03 -18.85 1.19
C LEU A 200 9.59 -19.41 -0.12
N LEU A 201 8.71 -19.70 -1.09
CA LEU A 201 9.09 -20.35 -2.35
C LEU A 201 9.78 -19.39 -3.33
N LYS A 202 9.48 -18.09 -3.25
CA LYS A 202 10.07 -17.05 -4.11
C LYS A 202 10.98 -16.12 -3.32
N SER A 203 11.61 -16.63 -2.26
CA SER A 203 12.50 -15.86 -1.38
C SER A 203 13.63 -15.12 -2.10
N SER A 204 14.08 -15.62 -3.26
CA SER A 204 15.08 -14.94 -4.11
C SER A 204 14.58 -13.63 -4.74
N LEU A 205 13.26 -13.41 -4.78
CA LEU A 205 12.63 -12.19 -5.28
C LEU A 205 12.41 -11.14 -4.18
N PHE A 206 12.76 -11.45 -2.93
CA PHE A 206 12.57 -10.58 -1.78
C PHE A 206 13.89 -10.21 -1.11
N ASP A 207 14.00 -8.95 -0.69
CA ASP A 207 14.88 -8.60 0.43
C ASP A 207 14.18 -9.02 1.74
N MET A 208 14.56 -10.20 2.25
CA MET A 208 13.93 -10.80 3.42
C MET A 208 14.17 -10.02 4.71
N ASP A 209 15.36 -9.42 4.87
CA ASP A 209 15.65 -8.55 6.03
C ASP A 209 14.74 -7.33 5.99
N LYS A 210 14.63 -6.67 4.82
CA LYS A 210 13.76 -5.51 4.64
C LYS A 210 12.29 -5.84 4.87
N LEU A 211 11.81 -6.98 4.36
CA LEU A 211 10.43 -7.43 4.58
C LEU A 211 10.14 -7.64 6.07
N LEU A 212 11.07 -8.23 6.83
CA LEU A 212 10.97 -8.35 8.30
C LEU A 212 11.04 -6.98 8.99
N GLU A 213 11.85 -6.03 8.51
CA GLU A 213 11.89 -4.68 9.08
C GLU A 213 10.55 -3.95 8.95
N LYS A 214 9.83 -4.11 7.84
CA LYS A 214 8.56 -3.41 7.55
C LYS A 214 7.33 -4.03 8.21
N THR A 215 7.40 -5.26 8.69
CA THR A 215 6.28 -5.94 9.36
C THR A 215 6.03 -5.40 10.77
N THR A 216 4.81 -5.58 11.27
CA THR A 216 4.50 -5.40 12.70
C THR A 216 5.19 -6.49 13.52
N LEU A 217 5.22 -6.36 14.86
CA LEU A 217 5.76 -7.40 15.73
C LEU A 217 5.06 -8.75 15.50
N GLU A 218 3.74 -8.72 15.38
CA GLU A 218 2.93 -9.91 15.07
C GLU A 218 3.25 -10.46 13.67
N GLY A 219 3.37 -9.60 12.66
CA GLY A 219 3.81 -9.97 11.32
C GLY A 219 5.21 -10.63 11.31
N ARG A 220 6.16 -10.08 12.07
CA ARG A 220 7.50 -10.67 12.23
C ARG A 220 7.43 -12.06 12.83
N SER A 221 6.59 -12.25 13.85
CA SER A 221 6.41 -13.55 14.48
C SER A 221 5.81 -14.57 13.52
N ARG A 222 4.80 -14.18 12.73
CA ARG A 222 4.23 -15.02 11.65
C ARG A 222 5.28 -15.46 10.64
N ILE A 223 6.10 -14.53 10.17
CA ILE A 223 7.14 -14.82 9.15
C ILE A 223 8.29 -15.63 9.74
N ALA A 224 8.76 -15.29 10.95
CA ALA A 224 9.80 -16.05 11.65
C ALA A 224 9.38 -17.50 11.88
N THR A 225 8.14 -17.71 12.33
CA THR A 225 7.58 -19.06 12.54
C THR A 225 7.45 -19.80 11.22
N ALA A 226 6.96 -19.14 10.16
CA ALA A 226 6.85 -19.74 8.82
C ALA A 226 8.20 -20.16 8.25
N ILE A 227 9.24 -19.32 8.40
CA ILE A 227 10.60 -19.63 7.99
C ILE A 227 11.16 -20.79 8.80
N ALA A 228 11.03 -20.76 10.14
CA ALA A 228 11.52 -21.84 10.98
C ALA A 228 10.84 -23.19 10.66
N TYR A 229 9.53 -23.17 10.43
CA TYR A 229 8.76 -24.32 9.99
C TYR A 229 9.25 -24.84 8.64
N TYR A 230 9.34 -23.97 7.63
CA TYR A 230 9.78 -24.35 6.30
C TYR A 230 11.23 -24.84 6.27
N SER A 231 12.14 -24.20 7.00
CA SER A 231 13.52 -24.66 7.20
C SER A 231 13.58 -26.05 7.83
N THR A 232 12.67 -26.33 8.78
CA THR A 232 12.57 -27.66 9.41
C THR A 232 12.02 -28.71 8.44
N LEU A 233 11.19 -28.32 7.47
CA LEU A 233 10.63 -29.22 6.45
C LEU A 233 11.58 -29.46 5.26
N SER A 234 12.21 -28.44 4.72
CA SER A 234 13.00 -28.52 3.47
C SER A 234 14.51 -28.57 3.69
N GLY A 235 14.98 -28.28 4.91
CA GLY A 235 16.41 -28.05 5.17
C GLY A 235 16.93 -26.71 4.64
N TRP A 236 16.08 -25.89 4.01
CA TRP A 236 16.42 -24.58 3.50
C TRP A 236 16.85 -23.63 4.63
N ARG A 237 17.86 -22.79 4.36
CA ARG A 237 18.33 -21.77 5.30
C ARG A 237 18.39 -20.42 4.58
N PRO A 238 17.48 -19.48 4.89
CA PRO A 238 17.54 -18.16 4.27
C PRO A 238 18.76 -17.37 4.77
N PRO A 239 19.39 -16.56 3.91
CA PRO A 239 20.48 -15.68 4.30
C PRO A 239 19.94 -14.44 5.04
N LEU A 240 19.51 -14.62 6.29
CA LEU A 240 19.03 -13.54 7.15
C LEU A 240 20.11 -13.01 8.07
N LYS A 241 20.12 -11.70 8.29
CA LYS A 241 20.99 -11.07 9.29
C LYS A 241 20.41 -11.16 10.70
N MET A 242 19.09 -11.20 10.81
CA MET A 242 18.43 -11.26 12.11
C MET A 242 18.29 -12.69 12.65
N ASN A 243 18.41 -12.84 13.97
CA ASN A 243 18.10 -14.08 14.65
C ASN A 243 16.57 -14.25 14.74
N LEU A 244 16.03 -15.24 14.04
CA LEU A 244 14.59 -15.50 14.00
C LEU A 244 14.05 -16.25 15.22
N TYR A 245 14.89 -17.01 15.93
CA TYR A 245 14.42 -17.96 16.94
C TYR A 245 13.67 -17.28 18.09
N SER A 246 14.03 -16.05 18.45
CA SER A 246 13.34 -15.30 19.51
C SER A 246 11.97 -14.76 19.10
N LEU A 247 11.57 -14.91 17.83
CA LEU A 247 10.31 -14.42 17.29
C LEU A 247 9.33 -15.55 16.93
N VAL A 248 9.80 -16.80 16.99
CA VAL A 248 8.98 -17.98 16.69
C VAL A 248 7.89 -18.13 17.76
N SER A 249 6.67 -18.44 17.33
CA SER A 249 5.52 -18.61 18.20
C SER A 249 4.81 -19.93 17.91
N GLU A 250 4.70 -20.78 18.92
CA GLU A 250 4.17 -22.14 18.80
C GLU A 250 2.66 -22.16 18.46
N ASP A 251 1.92 -21.17 18.92
CA ASP A 251 0.48 -20.99 18.65
C ASP A 251 0.16 -20.76 17.16
N LEU A 252 1.15 -20.41 16.34
CA LEU A 252 0.99 -20.23 14.91
C LEU A 252 1.24 -21.52 14.10
N VAL A 253 1.79 -22.58 14.72
CA VAL A 253 2.21 -23.79 14.01
C VAL A 253 1.03 -24.51 13.35
N ASP A 254 -0.10 -24.65 14.05
CA ASP A 254 -1.30 -25.32 13.49
C ASP A 254 -1.79 -24.64 12.20
N ARG A 255 -1.68 -23.30 12.13
CA ARG A 255 -2.02 -22.54 10.93
C ARG A 255 -1.03 -22.76 9.80
N LEU A 256 0.25 -22.94 10.12
CA LEU A 256 1.30 -23.25 9.14
C LEU A 256 1.18 -24.67 8.60
N VAL A 257 0.75 -25.63 9.42
CA VAL A 257 0.47 -27.00 8.97
C VAL A 257 -0.56 -26.98 7.84
N ALA A 258 -1.61 -26.15 7.95
CA ALA A 258 -2.66 -26.03 6.94
C ALA A 258 -2.14 -25.57 5.56
N ILE A 259 -1.03 -24.81 5.50
CA ILE A 259 -0.44 -24.36 4.23
C ILE A 259 0.66 -25.29 3.70
N THR A 260 1.03 -26.34 4.43
CA THR A 260 2.07 -27.31 4.04
C THR A 260 1.89 -27.88 2.64
N PRO A 261 0.66 -28.25 2.18
CA PRO A 261 0.46 -28.75 0.82
C PRO A 261 0.92 -27.77 -0.27
N TYR A 262 0.93 -26.47 0.01
CA TYR A 262 1.41 -25.44 -0.92
C TYR A 262 2.92 -25.21 -0.84
N LEU A 263 3.57 -25.67 0.22
CA LEU A 263 5.00 -25.51 0.45
C LEU A 263 5.80 -26.71 -0.04
N VAL A 264 5.18 -27.89 -0.16
CA VAL A 264 5.82 -29.12 -0.64
C VAL A 264 5.90 -29.08 -2.17
N ASP A 265 7.10 -28.83 -2.68
CA ASP A 265 7.43 -29.02 -4.09
C ASP A 265 8.24 -30.32 -4.30
N SER A 266 8.53 -30.65 -5.55
CA SER A 266 9.33 -31.83 -5.90
C SER A 266 10.73 -31.82 -5.28
N SER A 267 11.32 -30.64 -5.02
CA SER A 267 12.64 -30.52 -4.40
C SER A 267 12.64 -30.96 -2.93
N ILE A 268 11.54 -30.73 -2.20
CA ILE A 268 11.38 -31.19 -0.81
C ILE A 268 11.20 -32.72 -0.77
N ILE A 269 10.43 -33.27 -1.70
CA ILE A 269 10.21 -34.71 -1.84
C ILE A 269 11.54 -35.42 -2.16
N GLU A 270 12.29 -34.90 -3.13
CA GLU A 270 13.61 -35.41 -3.53
C GLU A 270 14.66 -35.29 -2.42
N SER A 271 14.71 -34.15 -1.71
CA SER A 271 15.67 -33.92 -0.60
C SER A 271 15.43 -34.84 0.60
N ARG A 272 14.20 -35.32 0.79
CA ARG A 272 13.78 -36.16 1.93
C ARG A 272 13.63 -37.64 1.60
N ARG A 273 13.76 -38.04 0.34
CA ARG A 273 13.49 -39.41 -0.15
C ARG A 273 12.11 -39.93 0.27
N ILE A 274 11.08 -39.10 0.12
CA ILE A 274 9.67 -39.49 0.27
C ILE A 274 9.14 -39.96 -1.07
#